data_AF-A0A418QDT1-F1
#
_entry.id   AF-A0A418QDT1-F1
#
_cell.length_a   1.000
_cell.length_b   1.000
_cell.length_c   1.000
_cell.angle_alpha   90.00
_cell.angle_beta   90.00
_cell.angle_gamma   90.00
#
_symmetry.space_group_name_H-M   'P 1'
#
loop_
_entity.id
_entity.type
_entity.pdbx_description
1 polymer ?
#
loop_
_entity_poly.entity_id
_entity_poly.type
_entity_poly.pdbx_seq_one_letter_code
_entity_poly.pdbx_strand_id
1 'polypeptide(L)'
;MLRPMEVPEVPAETARIAHAAFPKGALFIRLRDELGPLLLDQDFTQVYSGRGRPAVAPWRLALITIMQFVENLSDRQAADAVRGHLAWKYALSLELDHPGFDASVLTEFRQRLLAQDNPLLMLDRLLARCQELGVLRPHGKLRTDSTHVMAAIRVMNRLELIVETMRALLNALATAAPAWVQQIAPETWYDRYAHRAETYRLPKSEAAKQAFADTIGQDGHDLLILLLGDDVPEAARQLPETEALRRCWKRQFISKQGKQHFCTREELPKGDMLESPYDMDARYSTKRGREWTGYKVHLSETCDDDLPHLITHVVTTQAHEQDAPIGKQIQEQLYEKGLSPQQHWVDAGYNGAELIVSAREQGVV
;
A
#
# COMPACT_ATOMS: atom_id res chain seq x y z
N MET A 1 -23.20 -1.01 -7.17
CA MET A 1 -23.93 -2.19 -6.68
C MET A 1 -23.32 -3.45 -7.25
N LEU A 2 -22.88 -4.35 -6.36
CA LEU A 2 -22.49 -5.70 -6.76
C LEU A 2 -23.73 -6.57 -6.95
N ARG A 3 -23.78 -7.32 -8.05
CA ARG A 3 -24.72 -8.41 -8.28
C ARG A 3 -23.86 -9.66 -8.49
N PRO A 4 -23.59 -10.44 -7.44
CA PRO A 4 -22.69 -11.58 -7.56
C PRO A 4 -23.18 -12.51 -8.64
N MET A 5 -22.30 -12.84 -9.58
CA MET A 5 -22.55 -13.83 -10.61
C MET A 5 -21.53 -14.96 -10.47
N GLU A 6 -21.93 -16.17 -10.85
CA GLU A 6 -20.95 -17.22 -11.08
C GLU A 6 -19.98 -16.79 -12.18
N VAL A 7 -18.74 -17.24 -12.06
CA VAL A 7 -17.74 -16.97 -13.09
C VAL A 7 -18.17 -17.72 -14.34
N PRO A 8 -18.47 -17.04 -15.45
CA PRO A 8 -18.90 -17.70 -16.67
C PRO A 8 -17.77 -18.55 -17.26
N GLU A 9 -18.16 -19.55 -18.03
CA GLU A 9 -17.24 -20.26 -18.92
C GLU A 9 -16.65 -19.31 -19.97
N VAL A 10 -15.48 -19.69 -20.51
CA VAL A 10 -14.89 -18.93 -21.61
C VAL A 10 -15.78 -19.05 -22.85
N PRO A 11 -16.17 -17.94 -23.51
CA PRO A 11 -16.96 -18.00 -24.72
C PRO A 11 -16.31 -18.90 -25.78
N ALA A 12 -17.13 -19.75 -26.42
CA ALA A 12 -16.64 -20.80 -27.31
C ALA A 12 -15.76 -20.24 -28.44
N GLU A 13 -16.11 -19.09 -29.00
CA GLU A 13 -15.35 -18.45 -30.07
C GLU A 13 -14.02 -17.86 -29.56
N THR A 14 -14.02 -17.22 -28.39
CA THR A 14 -12.80 -16.78 -27.71
C THR A 14 -11.87 -17.97 -27.45
N ALA A 15 -12.39 -19.08 -26.91
CA ALA A 15 -11.61 -20.27 -26.63
C ALA A 15 -11.01 -20.90 -27.89
N ARG A 16 -11.83 -21.08 -28.94
CA ARG A 16 -11.40 -21.62 -30.24
C ARG A 16 -10.25 -20.80 -30.83
N ILE A 17 -10.38 -19.48 -30.87
CA ILE A 17 -9.36 -18.59 -31.44
C ILE A 17 -8.12 -18.52 -30.52
N ALA A 18 -8.29 -18.50 -29.20
CA ALA A 18 -7.17 -18.49 -28.25
C ALA A 18 -6.28 -19.73 -28.40
N HIS A 19 -6.87 -20.94 -28.43
CA HIS A 19 -6.10 -22.16 -28.62
C HIS A 19 -5.47 -22.27 -30.01
N ALA A 20 -6.13 -21.76 -31.06
CA ALA A 20 -5.56 -21.72 -32.40
C ALA A 20 -4.37 -20.74 -32.49
N ALA A 21 -4.46 -19.58 -31.85
CA ALA A 21 -3.39 -18.57 -31.83
C ALA A 21 -2.22 -18.96 -30.91
N PHE A 22 -2.50 -19.67 -29.82
CA PHE A 22 -1.52 -20.12 -28.82
C PHE A 22 -1.53 -21.65 -28.69
N PRO A 23 -1.08 -22.40 -29.71
CA PRO A 23 -1.14 -23.86 -29.70
C PRO A 23 -0.25 -24.51 -28.62
N LYS A 24 0.76 -23.78 -28.12
CA LYS A 24 1.61 -24.19 -26.99
C LYS A 24 1.11 -23.62 -25.64
N GLY A 25 -0.06 -23.00 -25.63
CA GLY A 25 -0.57 -22.20 -24.52
C GLY A 25 0.08 -20.82 -24.42
N ALA A 26 -0.52 -19.98 -23.57
CA ALA A 26 0.03 -18.71 -23.10
C ALA A 26 -0.07 -18.68 -21.57
N LEU A 27 0.62 -17.74 -20.91
CA LEU A 27 0.61 -17.66 -19.45
C LEU A 27 -0.82 -17.58 -18.88
N PHE A 28 -1.64 -16.63 -19.35
CA PHE A 28 -2.99 -16.43 -18.81
C PHE A 28 -4.01 -17.47 -19.27
N ILE A 29 -3.77 -18.11 -20.41
CA ILE A 29 -4.57 -19.27 -20.86
C ILE A 29 -4.32 -20.43 -19.88
N ARG A 30 -3.06 -20.78 -19.63
CA ARG A 30 -2.68 -21.82 -18.66
C ARG A 30 -3.15 -21.50 -17.25
N LEU A 31 -3.04 -20.24 -16.83
CA LEU A 31 -3.53 -19.80 -15.53
C LEU A 31 -5.02 -20.12 -15.38
N ARG A 32 -5.83 -19.80 -16.40
CA ARG A 32 -7.27 -20.08 -16.39
C ARG A 32 -7.57 -21.58 -16.46
N ASP A 33 -6.86 -22.32 -17.29
CA ASP A 33 -7.12 -23.76 -17.52
C ASP A 33 -6.73 -24.62 -16.30
N GLU A 34 -5.59 -24.32 -15.68
CA GLU A 34 -5.04 -25.11 -14.57
C GLU A 34 -5.65 -24.70 -13.21
N LEU A 35 -5.78 -23.38 -12.97
CA LEU A 35 -6.27 -22.89 -11.68
C LEU A 35 -7.79 -22.69 -11.65
N GLY A 36 -8.44 -22.57 -12.81
CA GLY A 36 -9.87 -22.30 -12.89
C GLY A 36 -10.26 -20.90 -12.38
N PRO A 37 -11.52 -20.70 -11.96
CA PRO A 37 -11.98 -19.46 -11.36
C PRO A 37 -11.40 -19.28 -9.94
N LEU A 38 -10.26 -18.60 -9.84
CA LEU A 38 -9.57 -18.40 -8.56
C LEU A 38 -10.31 -17.45 -7.59
N LEU A 39 -10.95 -16.43 -8.15
CA LEU A 39 -11.59 -15.34 -7.41
C LEU A 39 -13.07 -15.31 -7.77
N LEU A 40 -13.91 -14.98 -6.79
CA LEU A 40 -15.35 -14.91 -6.95
C LEU A 40 -15.86 -13.52 -6.57
N ASP A 41 -17.00 -13.13 -7.11
CA ASP A 41 -17.63 -11.86 -6.72
C ASP A 41 -17.99 -11.84 -5.23
N GLN A 42 -18.32 -13.00 -4.64
CA GLN A 42 -18.63 -13.11 -3.21
C GLN A 42 -17.45 -12.71 -2.32
N ASP A 43 -16.21 -12.83 -2.81
CA ASP A 43 -15.01 -12.46 -2.05
C ASP A 43 -14.94 -10.96 -1.75
N PHE A 44 -15.63 -10.14 -2.56
CA PHE A 44 -15.53 -8.69 -2.49
C PHE A 44 -16.82 -8.02 -1.98
N THR A 45 -17.82 -8.77 -1.52
CA THR A 45 -19.14 -8.20 -1.16
C THR A 45 -19.05 -7.12 -0.10
N GLN A 46 -18.09 -7.23 0.84
CA GLN A 46 -17.91 -6.28 1.93
C GLN A 46 -17.50 -4.88 1.45
N VAL A 47 -16.81 -4.77 0.32
CA VAL A 47 -16.29 -3.50 -0.20
C VAL A 47 -17.16 -2.88 -1.29
N TYR A 48 -18.34 -3.46 -1.55
CA TYR A 48 -19.31 -2.95 -2.52
C TYR A 48 -20.64 -2.60 -1.88
N SER A 49 -21.22 -1.47 -2.29
CA SER A 49 -22.55 -1.07 -1.86
C SER A 49 -23.64 -1.98 -2.44
N GLY A 50 -24.73 -2.19 -1.69
CA GLY A 50 -25.93 -2.88 -2.17
C GLY A 50 -26.84 -2.04 -3.08
N ARG A 51 -26.50 -0.77 -3.36
CA ARG A 51 -27.32 0.17 -4.15
C ARG A 51 -26.48 0.88 -5.23
N GLY A 52 -27.12 1.34 -6.31
CA GLY A 52 -26.48 2.08 -7.41
C GLY A 52 -26.26 1.27 -8.69
N ARG A 53 -25.48 1.82 -9.63
CA ARG A 53 -25.19 1.19 -10.94
C ARG A 53 -24.50 -0.17 -10.77
N PRO A 54 -24.74 -1.14 -11.68
CA PRO A 54 -24.00 -2.39 -11.71
C PRO A 54 -22.50 -2.13 -11.84
N ALA A 55 -21.71 -2.74 -10.96
CA ALA A 55 -20.26 -2.70 -11.04
C ALA A 55 -19.75 -3.67 -12.11
N VAL A 56 -18.55 -3.42 -12.65
CA VAL A 56 -17.78 -4.46 -13.33
C VAL A 56 -17.47 -5.55 -12.30
N ALA A 57 -17.55 -6.82 -12.72
CA ALA A 57 -17.37 -7.98 -11.85
C ALA A 57 -16.04 -7.88 -11.05
N PRO A 58 -16.08 -7.79 -9.71
CA PRO A 58 -14.90 -7.66 -8.87
C PRO A 58 -13.86 -8.77 -9.08
N TRP A 59 -14.28 -10.01 -9.31
CA TRP A 59 -13.34 -11.10 -9.58
C TRP A 59 -12.47 -10.82 -10.82
N ARG A 60 -13.06 -10.20 -11.86
CA ARG A 60 -12.35 -9.80 -13.08
C ARG A 60 -11.37 -8.69 -12.78
N LEU A 61 -11.80 -7.66 -12.04
CA LEU A 61 -10.94 -6.52 -11.69
C LEU A 61 -9.74 -6.95 -10.83
N ALA A 62 -9.93 -7.91 -9.93
CA ALA A 62 -8.87 -8.50 -9.14
C ALA A 62 -7.86 -9.25 -10.02
N LEU A 63 -8.34 -10.12 -10.92
CA LEU A 63 -7.47 -10.82 -11.85
C LEU A 63 -6.74 -9.85 -12.81
N ILE A 64 -7.42 -8.81 -13.30
CA ILE A 64 -6.80 -7.75 -14.11
C ILE A 64 -5.68 -7.06 -13.34
N THR A 65 -5.87 -6.78 -12.04
CA THR A 65 -4.83 -6.13 -11.20
C THR A 65 -3.59 -7.02 -11.08
N ILE A 66 -3.75 -8.34 -10.94
CA ILE A 66 -2.64 -9.30 -10.92
C ILE A 66 -1.93 -9.32 -12.28
N MET A 67 -2.69 -9.45 -13.37
CA MET A 67 -2.13 -9.51 -14.72
C MET A 67 -1.43 -8.20 -15.13
N GLN A 68 -2.00 -7.06 -14.73
CA GLN A 68 -1.41 -5.73 -14.87
C GLN A 68 -0.03 -5.67 -14.19
N PHE A 69 0.08 -6.19 -12.98
CA PHE A 69 1.36 -6.24 -12.26
C PHE A 69 2.37 -7.16 -12.94
N VAL A 70 1.95 -8.37 -13.35
CA VAL A 70 2.79 -9.36 -14.04
C VAL A 70 3.39 -8.79 -15.34
N GLU A 71 2.61 -8.03 -16.10
CA GLU A 71 3.05 -7.42 -17.36
C GLU A 71 3.59 -5.99 -17.20
N ASN A 72 3.65 -5.46 -15.97
CA ASN A 72 4.11 -4.10 -15.65
C ASN A 72 3.39 -3.01 -16.48
N LEU A 73 2.06 -3.08 -16.53
CA LEU A 73 1.22 -2.17 -17.32
C LEU A 73 0.68 -1.01 -16.48
N SER A 74 0.58 0.17 -17.09
CA SER A 74 -0.24 1.26 -16.55
C SER A 74 -1.75 0.94 -16.63
N ASP A 75 -2.58 1.62 -15.85
CA ASP A 75 -4.05 1.40 -15.84
C ASP A 75 -4.67 1.53 -17.25
N ARG A 76 -4.16 2.46 -18.06
CA ARG A 76 -4.60 2.63 -19.46
C ARG A 76 -4.20 1.45 -20.34
N GLN A 77 -2.95 1.00 -20.20
CA GLN A 77 -2.47 -0.17 -20.95
C GLN A 77 -3.20 -1.45 -20.53
N ALA A 78 -3.54 -1.62 -19.25
CA ALA A 78 -4.34 -2.75 -18.79
C ALA A 78 -5.76 -2.71 -19.37
N ALA A 79 -6.41 -1.53 -19.41
CA ALA A 79 -7.71 -1.37 -20.05
C ALA A 79 -7.66 -1.67 -21.55
N ASP A 80 -6.59 -1.24 -22.24
CA ASP A 80 -6.36 -1.55 -23.65
C ASP A 80 -6.06 -3.05 -23.87
N ALA A 81 -5.33 -3.69 -22.95
CA ALA A 81 -5.08 -5.13 -22.98
C ALA A 81 -6.38 -5.93 -22.81
N VAL A 82 -7.30 -5.52 -21.94
CA VAL A 82 -8.64 -6.13 -21.86
C VAL A 82 -9.41 -6.01 -23.18
N ARG A 83 -9.22 -4.90 -23.92
CA ARG A 83 -9.90 -4.68 -25.21
C ARG A 83 -9.29 -5.50 -26.35
N GLY A 84 -7.96 -5.60 -26.42
CA GLY A 84 -7.26 -6.13 -27.60
C GLY A 84 -6.49 -7.44 -27.39
N HIS A 85 -6.17 -7.81 -26.16
CA HIS A 85 -5.27 -8.95 -25.88
C HIS A 85 -6.07 -10.25 -25.73
N LEU A 86 -5.89 -11.17 -26.68
CA LEU A 86 -6.65 -12.42 -26.75
C LEU A 86 -6.48 -13.31 -25.50
N ALA A 87 -5.26 -13.49 -24.99
CA ALA A 87 -5.03 -14.27 -23.76
C ALA A 87 -5.68 -13.64 -22.52
N TRP A 88 -5.82 -12.31 -22.48
CA TRP A 88 -6.52 -11.61 -21.39
C TRP A 88 -8.03 -11.87 -21.50
N LYS A 89 -8.61 -11.73 -22.71
CA LYS A 89 -10.03 -12.04 -22.94
C LYS A 89 -10.37 -13.48 -22.57
N TYR A 90 -9.49 -14.42 -22.87
CA TYR A 90 -9.62 -15.81 -22.48
C TYR A 90 -9.68 -15.95 -20.94
N ALA A 91 -8.66 -15.45 -20.23
CA ALA A 91 -8.59 -15.58 -18.77
C ALA A 91 -9.76 -14.89 -18.04
N LEU A 92 -10.28 -13.80 -18.61
CA LEU A 92 -11.37 -13.00 -18.04
C LEU A 92 -12.77 -13.47 -18.48
N SER A 93 -12.86 -14.53 -19.29
CA SER A 93 -14.12 -15.06 -19.81
C SER A 93 -14.93 -13.96 -20.52
N LEU A 94 -14.29 -13.33 -21.52
CA LEU A 94 -14.84 -12.23 -22.31
C LEU A 94 -14.98 -12.61 -23.78
N GLU A 95 -16.02 -12.06 -24.41
CA GLU A 95 -16.19 -12.11 -25.86
C GLU A 95 -15.09 -11.34 -26.60
N LEU A 96 -14.83 -11.72 -27.85
CA LEU A 96 -13.84 -11.07 -28.70
C LEU A 96 -14.17 -9.61 -28.99
N ASP A 97 -15.45 -9.26 -29.09
CA ASP A 97 -15.94 -7.89 -29.33
C ASP A 97 -16.15 -7.07 -28.03
N HIS A 98 -15.90 -7.67 -26.86
CA HIS A 98 -16.07 -6.97 -25.58
C HIS A 98 -15.24 -5.66 -25.54
N PRO A 99 -15.86 -4.48 -25.29
CA PRO A 99 -15.22 -3.18 -25.46
C PRO A 99 -14.19 -2.82 -24.37
N GLY A 100 -14.13 -3.63 -23.31
CA GLY A 100 -13.31 -3.39 -22.13
C GLY A 100 -14.00 -2.48 -21.13
N PHE A 101 -13.24 -1.66 -20.43
CA PHE A 101 -13.73 -0.73 -19.43
C PHE A 101 -12.85 0.53 -19.39
N ASP A 102 -13.28 1.58 -18.67
CA ASP A 102 -12.48 2.80 -18.49
C ASP A 102 -11.38 2.61 -17.44
N ALA A 103 -10.15 3.06 -17.72
CA ALA A 103 -9.00 2.85 -16.83
C ALA A 103 -9.22 3.31 -15.37
N SER A 104 -10.06 4.33 -15.13
CA SER A 104 -10.38 4.81 -13.79
C SER A 104 -11.01 3.76 -12.87
N VAL A 105 -11.67 2.75 -13.43
CA VAL A 105 -12.29 1.66 -12.66
C VAL A 105 -11.27 0.88 -11.85
N LEU A 106 -10.02 0.72 -12.35
CA LEU A 106 -8.95 0.04 -11.60
C LEU A 106 -8.50 0.86 -10.38
N THR A 107 -8.47 2.19 -10.51
CA THR A 107 -8.14 3.07 -9.40
C THR A 107 -9.21 2.98 -8.31
N GLU A 108 -10.50 3.06 -8.69
CA GLU A 108 -11.60 2.90 -7.73
C GLU A 108 -11.59 1.51 -7.07
N PHE A 109 -11.31 0.46 -7.84
CA PHE A 109 -11.25 -0.89 -7.32
C PHE A 109 -10.13 -1.06 -6.28
N ARG A 110 -8.93 -0.55 -6.56
CA ARG A 110 -7.82 -0.58 -5.59
C ARG A 110 -8.13 0.21 -4.33
N GLN A 111 -8.81 1.35 -4.43
CA GLN A 111 -9.28 2.10 -3.25
C GLN A 111 -10.25 1.27 -2.40
N ARG A 112 -11.16 0.51 -3.02
CA ARG A 112 -12.05 -0.41 -2.31
C ARG A 112 -11.28 -1.54 -1.62
N LEU A 113 -10.28 -2.11 -2.29
CA LEU A 113 -9.42 -3.14 -1.68
C LEU A 113 -8.64 -2.61 -0.47
N LEU A 114 -8.17 -1.37 -0.51
CA LEU A 114 -7.48 -0.74 0.63
C LEU A 114 -8.40 -0.53 1.84
N ALA A 115 -9.72 -0.45 1.62
CA ALA A 115 -10.72 -0.36 2.69
C ALA A 115 -11.19 -1.74 3.18
N GLN A 116 -10.64 -2.84 2.66
CA GLN A 116 -11.02 -4.20 3.06
C GLN A 116 -10.29 -4.63 4.33
N ASP A 117 -10.98 -5.36 5.20
CA ASP A 117 -10.40 -5.86 6.45
C ASP A 117 -9.38 -6.99 6.26
N ASN A 118 -9.51 -7.79 5.18
CA ASN A 118 -8.57 -8.87 4.85
C ASN A 118 -7.68 -8.50 3.65
N PRO A 119 -6.44 -8.01 3.85
CA PRO A 119 -5.51 -7.69 2.77
C PRO A 119 -4.93 -8.93 2.07
N LEU A 120 -5.05 -10.12 2.65
CA LEU A 120 -4.50 -11.37 2.11
C LEU A 120 -5.52 -12.22 1.36
N LEU A 121 -6.76 -11.75 1.20
CA LEU A 121 -7.87 -12.48 0.56
C LEU A 121 -7.46 -13.20 -0.74
N MET A 122 -6.81 -12.48 -1.67
CA MET A 122 -6.46 -13.05 -2.98
C MET A 122 -5.39 -14.14 -2.85
N LEU A 123 -4.43 -13.96 -1.93
CA LEU A 123 -3.42 -14.95 -1.62
C LEU A 123 -4.05 -16.17 -0.97
N ASP A 124 -4.95 -15.98 0.00
CA ASP A 124 -5.63 -17.07 0.70
C ASP A 124 -6.47 -17.92 -0.28
N ARG A 125 -7.13 -17.29 -1.25
CA ARG A 125 -7.84 -17.99 -2.34
C ARG A 125 -6.88 -18.81 -3.21
N LEU A 126 -5.73 -18.25 -3.57
CA LEU A 126 -4.70 -18.97 -4.31
C LEU A 126 -4.18 -20.18 -3.53
N LEU A 127 -3.88 -20.01 -2.24
CA LEU A 127 -3.36 -21.07 -1.39
C LEU A 127 -4.38 -22.20 -1.21
N ALA A 128 -5.65 -21.87 -1.00
CA ALA A 128 -6.72 -22.88 -0.95
C ALA A 128 -6.77 -23.69 -2.26
N ARG A 129 -6.68 -23.02 -3.41
CA ARG A 129 -6.65 -23.72 -4.71
C ARG A 129 -5.40 -24.58 -4.87
N CYS A 130 -4.24 -24.11 -4.40
CA CYS A 130 -3.00 -24.90 -4.39
C CYS A 130 -3.10 -26.14 -3.50
N GLN A 131 -3.83 -26.09 -2.38
CA GLN A 131 -4.10 -27.25 -1.53
C GLN A 131 -4.99 -28.27 -2.26
N GLU A 132 -6.06 -27.81 -2.92
CA GLU A 132 -6.94 -28.68 -3.70
C GLU A 132 -6.20 -29.41 -4.83
N LEU A 133 -5.24 -28.73 -5.46
CA LEU A 133 -4.38 -29.29 -6.51
C LEU A 133 -3.23 -30.16 -5.96
N GLY A 134 -3.07 -30.25 -4.65
CA GLY A 134 -2.02 -31.04 -4.01
C GLY A 134 -0.60 -30.46 -4.16
N VAL A 135 -0.47 -29.21 -4.60
CA VAL A 135 0.82 -28.51 -4.75
C VAL A 135 1.22 -27.71 -3.51
N LEU A 136 0.32 -27.65 -2.51
CA LEU A 136 0.57 -27.10 -1.18
C LEU A 136 0.07 -28.09 -0.13
N ARG A 137 0.92 -28.43 0.85
CA ARG A 137 0.55 -29.29 1.98
C ARG A 137 0.90 -28.61 3.31
N PRO A 138 0.13 -28.84 4.37
CA PRO A 138 0.50 -28.39 5.71
C PRO A 138 1.65 -29.23 6.27
N HIS A 139 2.27 -28.77 7.35
CA HIS A 139 3.35 -29.48 8.06
C HIS A 139 4.60 -29.76 7.20
N GLY A 140 4.86 -28.93 6.19
CA GLY A 140 6.08 -28.98 5.37
C GLY A 140 7.25 -28.19 5.94
N LYS A 141 8.23 -27.90 5.08
CA LYS A 141 9.32 -26.98 5.38
C LYS A 141 8.94 -25.59 4.91
N LEU A 142 9.13 -24.59 5.76
CA LEU A 142 8.87 -23.19 5.42
C LEU A 142 10.08 -22.35 5.79
N ARG A 143 10.41 -21.36 4.96
CA ARG A 143 11.39 -20.35 5.31
C ARG A 143 10.80 -18.96 5.29
N THR A 144 11.29 -18.09 6.16
CA THR A 144 10.87 -16.69 6.22
C THR A 144 12.05 -15.75 6.16
N ASP A 145 11.98 -14.77 5.29
CA ASP A 145 12.96 -13.70 5.17
C ASP A 145 12.27 -12.34 4.97
N SER A 146 12.97 -11.27 5.32
CA SER A 146 12.51 -9.90 5.14
C SER A 146 13.28 -9.19 4.03
N THR A 147 12.55 -8.45 3.19
CA THR A 147 13.14 -7.52 2.23
C THR A 147 12.51 -6.13 2.38
N HIS A 148 13.12 -5.13 1.75
CA HIS A 148 12.65 -3.76 1.80
C HIS A 148 11.65 -3.50 0.67
N VAL A 149 10.68 -2.63 0.94
CA VAL A 149 9.78 -2.07 -0.07
C VAL A 149 10.00 -0.57 -0.08
N MET A 150 10.38 -0.05 -1.25
CA MET A 150 10.55 1.39 -1.43
C MET A 150 9.19 2.06 -1.48
N ALA A 151 8.98 3.09 -0.66
CA ALA A 151 7.79 3.91 -0.79
C ALA A 151 7.85 4.71 -2.10
N ALA A 152 6.71 4.81 -2.79
CA ALA A 152 6.57 5.60 -4.00
C ALA A 152 6.44 7.11 -3.70
N ILE A 153 7.44 7.63 -2.97
CA ILE A 153 7.47 9.02 -2.48
C ILE A 153 8.72 9.73 -2.94
N ARG A 154 8.66 11.06 -2.92
CA ARG A 154 9.84 11.89 -3.09
C ARG A 154 10.63 11.92 -1.77
N VAL A 155 11.92 11.63 -1.84
CA VAL A 155 12.85 11.88 -0.73
C VAL A 155 13.06 13.40 -0.59
N MET A 156 12.87 13.91 0.63
CA MET A 156 12.94 15.34 0.95
C MET A 156 13.93 15.59 2.07
N ASN A 157 14.64 16.72 2.01
CA ASN A 157 15.40 17.20 3.17
C ASN A 157 14.45 17.81 4.22
N ARG A 158 14.95 18.10 5.43
CA ARG A 158 14.11 18.61 6.53
C ARG A 158 13.37 19.92 6.20
N LEU A 159 13.98 20.82 5.43
CA LEU A 159 13.35 22.08 5.02
C LEU A 159 12.28 21.84 3.96
N GLU A 160 12.56 20.97 2.98
CA GLU A 160 11.55 20.57 2.00
C GLU A 160 10.36 19.90 2.67
N LEU A 161 10.60 19.05 3.68
CA LEU A 161 9.56 18.34 4.42
C LEU A 161 8.59 19.31 5.12
N ILE A 162 9.08 20.31 5.86
CA ILE A 162 8.20 21.27 6.57
C ILE A 162 7.36 22.11 5.60
N VAL A 163 7.95 22.54 4.47
CA VAL A 163 7.25 23.31 3.43
C VAL A 163 6.20 22.43 2.76
N GLU A 164 6.57 21.21 2.36
CA GLU A 164 5.68 20.30 1.66
C GLU A 164 4.55 19.82 2.57
N THR A 165 4.79 19.67 3.88
CA THR A 165 3.74 19.32 4.86
C THR A 165 2.70 20.43 4.98
N MET A 166 3.13 21.70 5.04
CA MET A 166 2.20 22.84 4.98
C MET A 166 1.41 22.85 3.69
N ARG A 167 2.10 22.70 2.55
CA ARG A 167 1.48 22.67 1.23
C ARG A 167 0.45 21.54 1.11
N ALA A 168 0.74 20.35 1.62
CA ALA A 168 -0.15 19.21 1.57
C ALA A 168 -1.47 19.52 2.28
N LEU A 169 -1.40 20.02 3.52
CA LEU A 169 -2.59 20.40 4.28
C LEU A 169 -3.35 21.55 3.62
N LEU A 170 -2.68 22.59 3.13
CA LEU A 170 -3.34 23.71 2.46
C LEU A 170 -4.08 23.27 1.18
N ASN A 171 -3.52 22.34 0.39
CA ASN A 171 -4.20 21.80 -0.78
C ASN A 171 -5.42 20.95 -0.41
N ALA A 172 -5.30 20.14 0.64
CA ALA A 172 -6.41 19.33 1.16
C ALA A 172 -7.54 20.24 1.67
N LEU A 173 -7.20 21.27 2.47
CA LEU A 173 -8.14 22.27 2.95
C LEU A 173 -8.76 23.09 1.81
N ALA A 174 -8.00 23.46 0.79
CA ALA A 174 -8.54 24.19 -0.37
C ALA A 174 -9.54 23.34 -1.17
N THR A 175 -9.39 22.01 -1.15
CA THR A 175 -10.34 21.08 -1.78
C THR A 175 -11.59 20.88 -0.91
N ALA A 176 -11.41 20.71 0.40
CA ALA A 176 -12.50 20.38 1.33
C ALA A 176 -13.31 21.60 1.78
N ALA A 177 -12.66 22.75 1.96
CA ALA A 177 -13.22 23.98 2.52
C ALA A 177 -12.59 25.25 1.90
N PRO A 178 -12.74 25.47 0.57
CA PRO A 178 -12.06 26.55 -0.15
C PRO A 178 -12.33 27.95 0.40
N ALA A 179 -13.58 28.25 0.75
CA ALA A 179 -13.97 29.56 1.27
C ALA A 179 -13.33 29.86 2.63
N TRP A 180 -13.16 28.85 3.47
CA TRP A 180 -12.53 29.00 4.79
C TRP A 180 -11.03 29.27 4.64
N VAL A 181 -10.33 28.53 3.76
CA VAL A 181 -8.91 28.77 3.47
C VAL A 181 -8.68 30.19 2.97
N GLN A 182 -9.54 30.71 2.09
CA GLN A 182 -9.43 32.09 1.60
C GLN A 182 -9.60 33.15 2.71
N GLN A 183 -10.33 32.84 3.78
CA GLN A 183 -10.50 33.74 4.92
C GLN A 183 -9.29 33.73 5.85
N ILE A 184 -8.68 32.56 6.06
CA ILE A 184 -7.61 32.39 7.04
C ILE A 184 -6.20 32.55 6.48
N ALA A 185 -5.99 32.32 5.18
CA ALA A 185 -4.66 32.29 4.57
C ALA A 185 -4.16 33.71 4.25
N PRO A 186 -3.05 34.17 4.86
CA PRO A 186 -2.41 35.44 4.48
C PRO A 186 -1.88 35.40 3.05
N GLU A 187 -1.78 36.55 2.37
CA GLU A 187 -1.23 36.65 1.00
C GLU A 187 0.15 35.99 0.88
N THR A 188 1.00 36.15 1.89
CA THR A 188 2.36 35.57 1.91
C THR A 188 2.37 34.03 1.85
N TRP A 189 1.28 33.35 2.20
CA TRP A 189 1.18 31.89 2.10
C TRP A 189 1.08 31.43 0.65
N TYR A 190 0.45 32.23 -0.23
CA TYR A 190 0.37 31.91 -1.65
C TYR A 190 1.77 31.90 -2.26
N ASP A 191 2.60 32.91 -1.99
CA ASP A 191 3.98 32.94 -2.49
C ASP A 191 4.83 31.78 -1.95
N ARG A 192 4.62 31.40 -0.67
CA ARG A 192 5.45 30.40 0.01
C ARG A 192 5.06 28.95 -0.25
N TYR A 193 3.76 28.67 -0.46
CA TYR A 193 3.24 27.31 -0.54
C TYR A 193 2.54 26.96 -1.87
N ALA A 194 2.33 27.92 -2.78
CA ALA A 194 1.67 27.66 -4.08
C ALA A 194 2.46 26.72 -4.97
N HIS A 195 3.77 26.59 -4.77
CA HIS A 195 4.60 25.64 -5.51
C HIS A 195 5.23 24.57 -4.62
N ARG A 196 5.61 23.45 -5.25
CA ARG A 196 6.29 22.36 -4.58
C ARG A 196 7.59 22.84 -3.94
N ALA A 197 7.91 22.32 -2.76
CA ALA A 197 9.16 22.64 -2.08
C ALA A 197 10.35 22.10 -2.89
N GLU A 198 11.23 22.96 -3.38
CA GLU A 198 12.38 22.55 -4.20
C GLU A 198 13.64 23.19 -3.66
N THR A 199 14.69 22.40 -3.45
CA THR A 199 15.95 22.85 -2.85
C THR A 199 16.50 24.14 -3.48
N TYR A 200 16.37 24.33 -4.79
CA TYR A 200 16.87 25.55 -5.46
C TYR A 200 16.08 26.83 -5.12
N ARG A 201 14.85 26.71 -4.62
CA ARG A 201 14.01 27.82 -4.14
C ARG A 201 14.27 28.17 -2.68
N LEU A 202 15.00 27.32 -1.96
CA LEU A 202 15.29 27.55 -0.55
C LEU A 202 16.41 28.58 -0.37
N PRO A 203 16.41 29.32 0.76
CA PRO A 203 17.50 30.22 1.09
C PRO A 203 18.87 29.52 1.11
N LYS A 204 19.92 30.23 0.70
CA LYS A 204 21.26 29.63 0.55
C LYS A 204 22.05 29.61 1.85
N SER A 205 22.04 30.70 2.62
CA SER A 205 22.78 30.80 3.88
C SER A 205 22.05 30.12 5.03
N GLU A 206 22.78 29.51 5.96
CA GLU A 206 22.21 28.84 7.15
C GLU A 206 21.34 29.77 8.01
N ALA A 207 21.75 31.03 8.23
CA ALA A 207 20.94 31.99 8.97
C ALA A 207 19.58 32.27 8.30
N ALA A 208 19.58 32.44 6.97
CA ALA A 208 18.34 32.64 6.21
C ALA A 208 17.47 31.37 6.17
N LYS A 209 18.09 30.18 6.12
CA LYS A 209 17.36 28.90 6.21
C LYS A 209 16.67 28.76 7.57
N GLN A 210 17.36 29.10 8.65
CA GLN A 210 16.80 29.08 10.00
C GLN A 210 15.63 30.07 10.13
N ALA A 211 15.82 31.33 9.72
CA ALA A 211 14.74 32.33 9.78
C ALA A 211 13.52 31.94 8.93
N PHE A 212 13.76 31.37 7.75
CA PHE A 212 12.71 30.86 6.88
C PHE A 212 11.97 29.68 7.51
N ALA A 213 12.71 28.73 8.10
CA ALA A 213 12.13 27.59 8.80
C ALA A 213 11.32 28.03 10.02
N ASP A 214 11.84 28.94 10.84
CA ASP A 214 11.14 29.51 12.01
C ASP A 214 9.83 30.21 11.58
N THR A 215 9.86 30.93 10.46
CA THR A 215 8.65 31.54 9.88
C THR A 215 7.62 30.47 9.54
N ILE A 216 8.01 29.46 8.76
CA ILE A 216 7.13 28.34 8.41
C ILE A 216 6.59 27.67 9.66
N GLY A 217 7.46 27.41 10.65
CA GLY A 217 7.09 26.84 11.94
C GLY A 217 5.99 27.65 12.60
N GLN A 218 6.08 28.97 12.59
CA GLN A 218 5.02 29.83 13.11
C GLN A 218 3.72 29.68 12.31
N ASP A 219 3.77 29.71 10.98
CA ASP A 219 2.58 29.59 10.14
C ASP A 219 1.84 28.27 10.38
N GLY A 220 2.56 27.15 10.48
CA GLY A 220 1.93 25.85 10.75
C GLY A 220 1.41 25.73 12.17
N HIS A 221 2.04 26.40 13.14
CA HIS A 221 1.51 26.47 14.50
C HIS A 221 0.20 27.27 14.56
N ASP A 222 0.16 28.41 13.89
CA ASP A 222 -1.03 29.25 13.79
C ASP A 222 -2.16 28.49 13.07
N LEU A 223 -1.83 27.77 11.99
CA LEU A 223 -2.80 26.90 11.30
C LEU A 223 -3.35 25.80 12.20
N LEU A 224 -2.49 25.14 12.99
CA LEU A 224 -2.94 24.13 13.97
C LEU A 224 -3.86 24.74 15.03
N ILE A 225 -3.63 25.98 15.48
CA ILE A 225 -4.52 26.68 16.41
C ILE A 225 -5.87 26.97 15.73
N LEU A 226 -5.86 27.47 14.50
CA LEU A 226 -7.09 27.74 13.75
C LEU A 226 -7.93 26.47 13.56
N LEU A 227 -7.29 25.33 13.31
CA LEU A 227 -7.96 24.03 13.16
C LEU A 227 -8.56 23.48 14.47
N LEU A 228 -8.24 24.06 15.62
CA LEU A 228 -8.88 23.76 16.91
C LEU A 228 -10.09 24.64 17.21
N GLY A 229 -10.34 25.68 16.39
CA GLY A 229 -11.45 26.61 16.59
C GLY A 229 -12.81 26.00 16.26
N ASP A 230 -13.87 26.53 16.89
CA ASP A 230 -15.24 26.06 16.68
C ASP A 230 -15.75 26.34 15.26
N ASP A 231 -15.23 27.40 14.62
CA ASP A 231 -15.62 27.87 13.29
C ASP A 231 -15.03 27.05 12.13
N VAL A 232 -14.27 25.98 12.43
CA VAL A 232 -13.68 25.11 11.40
C VAL A 232 -14.78 24.29 10.73
N PRO A 233 -14.93 24.35 9.39
CA PRO A 233 -15.89 23.53 8.67
C PRO A 233 -15.68 22.03 8.92
N GLU A 234 -16.76 21.27 9.06
CA GLU A 234 -16.67 19.83 9.36
C GLU A 234 -15.79 19.07 8.36
N ALA A 235 -15.87 19.43 7.07
CA ALA A 235 -15.05 18.85 6.01
C ALA A 235 -13.53 19.07 6.19
N ALA A 236 -13.12 20.09 6.95
CA ALA A 236 -11.72 20.39 7.25
C ALA A 236 -11.22 19.74 8.55
N ARG A 237 -12.11 19.26 9.43
CA ARG A 237 -11.73 18.78 10.77
C ARG A 237 -11.03 17.42 10.77
N GLN A 238 -11.29 16.58 9.78
CA GLN A 238 -10.84 15.18 9.75
C GLN A 238 -9.87 14.87 8.61
N LEU A 239 -9.10 15.87 8.17
CA LEU A 239 -8.11 15.67 7.11
C LEU A 239 -6.87 14.95 7.67
N PRO A 240 -6.43 13.81 7.08
CA PRO A 240 -5.20 13.12 7.47
C PRO A 240 -3.96 14.01 7.44
N GLU A 241 -3.91 15.00 6.55
CA GLU A 241 -2.83 15.98 6.44
C GLU A 241 -2.68 16.84 7.70
N THR A 242 -3.75 16.98 8.50
CA THR A 242 -3.69 17.68 9.79
C THR A 242 -2.82 16.91 10.78
N GLU A 243 -2.92 15.57 10.77
CA GLU A 243 -2.08 14.72 11.61
C GLU A 243 -0.64 14.70 11.08
N ALA A 244 -0.44 14.69 9.76
CA ALA A 244 0.88 14.84 9.17
C ALA A 244 1.55 16.15 9.64
N LEU A 245 0.82 17.28 9.60
CA LEU A 245 1.30 18.56 10.10
C LEU A 245 1.64 18.49 11.59
N ARG A 246 0.74 17.95 12.42
CA ARG A 246 0.95 17.82 13.86
C ARG A 246 2.21 17.00 14.19
N ARG A 247 2.39 15.83 13.58
CA ARG A 247 3.56 14.96 13.78
C ARG A 247 4.85 15.65 13.33
N CYS A 248 4.82 16.27 12.15
CA CYS A 248 5.96 17.03 11.62
C CYS A 248 6.32 18.18 12.56
N TRP A 249 5.35 18.96 13.02
CA TRP A 249 5.59 20.12 13.88
C TRP A 249 6.15 19.74 15.24
N LYS A 250 5.55 18.73 15.88
CA LYS A 250 6.01 18.20 17.18
C LYS A 250 7.47 17.75 17.14
N ARG A 251 7.93 17.23 16.00
CA ARG A 251 9.31 16.77 15.83
C ARG A 251 10.25 17.90 15.45
N GLN A 252 9.86 18.76 14.51
CA GLN A 252 10.75 19.71 13.85
C GLN A 252 10.88 21.05 14.59
N PHE A 253 9.96 21.37 15.50
CA PHE A 253 9.93 22.67 16.17
C PHE A 253 9.79 22.56 17.69
N ILE A 254 10.36 23.55 18.37
CA ILE A 254 10.19 23.81 19.80
C ILE A 254 9.76 25.26 20.02
N SER A 255 8.96 25.50 21.05
CA SER A 255 8.58 26.87 21.42
C SER A 255 9.69 27.53 22.25
N LYS A 256 10.26 28.62 21.74
CA LYS A 256 11.20 29.49 22.46
C LYS A 256 10.60 30.89 22.55
N GLN A 257 10.35 31.38 23.77
CA GLN A 257 9.75 32.70 24.02
C GLN A 257 8.42 32.93 23.27
N GLY A 258 7.58 31.89 23.16
CA GLY A 258 6.29 31.97 22.48
C GLY A 258 6.37 31.95 20.94
N LYS A 259 7.55 31.75 20.36
CA LYS A 259 7.74 31.58 18.91
C LYS A 259 8.22 30.18 18.59
N GLN A 260 7.81 29.67 17.43
CA GLN A 260 8.30 28.40 16.93
C GLN A 260 9.74 28.53 16.44
N HIS A 261 10.58 27.61 16.86
CA HIS A 261 11.98 27.55 16.47
C HIS A 261 12.31 26.17 15.91
N PHE A 262 12.88 26.15 14.71
CA PHE A 262 13.24 24.94 14.00
C PHE A 262 14.45 24.28 14.66
N CYS A 263 14.28 23.03 15.08
CA CYS A 263 15.26 22.30 15.87
C CYS A 263 16.58 22.09 15.12
N THR A 264 17.71 22.18 15.81
CA THR A 264 18.96 21.60 15.33
C THR A 264 18.88 20.06 15.35
N ARG A 265 19.88 19.37 14.79
CA ARG A 265 19.88 17.90 14.78
C ARG A 265 19.94 17.31 16.19
N GLU A 266 20.59 18.01 17.11
CA GLU A 266 20.77 17.62 18.50
C GLU A 266 19.50 17.84 19.33
N GLU A 267 18.66 18.80 18.94
CA GLU A 267 17.38 19.11 19.59
C GLU A 267 16.24 18.18 19.14
N LEU A 268 16.42 17.40 18.06
CA LEU A 268 15.38 16.52 17.54
C LEU A 268 15.05 15.39 18.52
N PRO A 269 13.75 15.12 18.77
CA PRO A 269 13.37 13.97 19.57
C PRO A 269 13.76 12.65 18.87
N LYS A 270 14.05 11.63 19.67
CA LYS A 270 14.25 10.26 19.16
C LYS A 270 12.89 9.64 18.82
N GLY A 271 12.80 8.94 17.70
CA GLY A 271 11.58 8.23 17.27
C GLY A 271 10.54 9.11 16.57
N ASP A 272 9.54 8.47 15.96
CA ASP A 272 8.46 9.08 15.15
C ASP A 272 8.96 9.98 14.01
N MET A 273 9.57 9.37 12.99
CA MET A 273 10.05 10.08 11.80
C MET A 273 8.96 10.10 10.72
N LEU A 274 8.47 11.30 10.41
CA LEU A 274 7.65 11.54 9.22
C LEU A 274 8.57 11.82 8.04
N GLU A 275 8.53 10.97 7.02
CA GLU A 275 9.36 11.11 5.81
C GLU A 275 8.63 11.82 4.66
N SER A 276 7.30 11.76 4.68
CA SER A 276 6.43 12.38 3.68
C SER A 276 5.05 12.70 4.28
N PRO A 277 4.45 13.85 3.96
CA PRO A 277 3.07 14.13 4.35
C PRO A 277 2.06 13.32 3.52
N TYR A 278 2.49 12.71 2.40
CA TYR A 278 1.65 11.91 1.50
C TYR A 278 1.71 10.40 1.79
N ASP A 279 2.66 9.97 2.63
CA ASP A 279 2.76 8.60 3.14
C ASP A 279 3.28 8.68 4.59
N MET A 280 2.34 8.67 5.53
CA MET A 280 2.61 8.83 6.96
C MET A 280 3.17 7.57 7.64
N ASP A 281 3.21 6.43 6.94
CA ASP A 281 3.67 5.15 7.45
C ASP A 281 5.04 4.77 6.92
N ALA A 282 5.47 5.34 5.80
CA ALA A 282 6.84 5.21 5.31
C ALA A 282 7.86 5.66 6.37
N ARG A 283 8.88 4.82 6.60
CA ARG A 283 9.99 5.11 7.52
C ARG A 283 11.32 4.95 6.82
N TYR A 284 12.27 5.79 7.20
CA TYR A 284 13.67 5.56 6.87
C TYR A 284 14.21 4.35 7.66
N SER A 285 15.03 3.54 7.00
CA SER A 285 15.75 2.44 7.62
C SER A 285 17.09 2.18 6.94
N THR A 286 18.00 1.52 7.66
CA THR A 286 19.32 1.13 7.17
C THR A 286 19.65 -0.30 7.59
N LYS A 287 20.13 -1.11 6.65
CA LYS A 287 20.50 -2.51 6.87
C LYS A 287 21.71 -2.86 6.02
N ARG A 288 22.79 -3.31 6.66
CA ARG A 288 24.05 -3.73 6.00
C ARG A 288 24.59 -2.68 4.99
N GLY A 289 24.53 -1.40 5.37
CA GLY A 289 25.01 -0.28 4.55
C GLY A 289 24.07 0.13 3.40
N ARG A 290 22.89 -0.49 3.28
CA ARG A 290 21.83 -0.03 2.38
C ARG A 290 20.84 0.81 3.15
N GLU A 291 20.47 1.95 2.58
CA GLU A 291 19.52 2.90 3.14
C GLU A 291 18.28 2.94 2.25
N TRP A 292 17.09 2.96 2.83
CA TRP A 292 15.84 3.11 2.09
C TRP A 292 14.79 3.83 2.93
N THR A 293 13.81 4.40 2.24
CA THR A 293 12.59 4.92 2.86
C THR A 293 11.39 4.13 2.35
N GLY A 294 10.61 3.61 3.28
CA GLY A 294 9.37 2.89 2.98
C GLY A 294 9.06 1.86 4.05
N TYR A 295 9.00 0.61 3.64
CA TYR A 295 8.50 -0.50 4.44
C TYR A 295 9.47 -1.67 4.41
N LYS A 296 9.11 -2.69 5.18
CA LYS A 296 9.75 -3.99 5.18
C LYS A 296 8.65 -5.03 4.99
N VAL A 297 8.85 -5.95 4.06
CA VAL A 297 7.93 -7.06 3.82
C VAL A 297 8.61 -8.35 4.24
N HIS A 298 7.89 -9.14 5.02
CA HIS A 298 8.30 -10.47 5.45
C HIS A 298 7.51 -11.48 4.65
N LEU A 299 8.23 -12.38 3.97
CA LEU A 299 7.66 -13.39 3.09
C LEU A 299 7.97 -14.76 3.68
N SER A 300 6.93 -15.56 3.83
CA SER A 300 7.04 -16.97 4.17
C SER A 300 6.77 -17.79 2.91
N GLU A 301 7.67 -18.70 2.58
CA GLU A 301 7.50 -19.59 1.42
C GLU A 301 7.81 -21.05 1.78
N THR A 302 7.12 -21.97 1.13
CA THR A 302 7.44 -23.40 1.21
C THR A 302 8.82 -23.68 0.61
N CYS A 303 9.54 -24.63 1.20
CA CYS A 303 10.85 -25.09 0.73
C CYS A 303 11.02 -26.60 0.86
N ASP A 304 9.92 -27.34 0.71
CA ASP A 304 9.93 -28.79 0.50
C ASP A 304 10.63 -29.15 -0.82
N ASP A 305 11.42 -30.23 -0.82
CA ASP A 305 12.25 -30.61 -1.97
C ASP A 305 11.44 -31.16 -3.16
N ASP A 306 10.21 -31.63 -2.90
CA ASP A 306 9.32 -32.32 -3.85
C ASP A 306 8.15 -31.46 -4.35
N LEU A 307 8.02 -30.22 -3.87
CA LEU A 307 6.91 -29.32 -4.19
C LEU A 307 7.41 -27.93 -4.62
N PRO A 308 6.59 -27.16 -5.36
CA PRO A 308 6.95 -25.79 -5.71
C PRO A 308 7.11 -24.93 -4.46
N HIS A 309 8.00 -23.93 -4.55
CA HIS A 309 8.12 -22.88 -3.54
C HIS A 309 6.99 -21.87 -3.72
N LEU A 310 6.04 -21.88 -2.79
CA LEU A 310 4.86 -21.03 -2.78
C LEU A 310 4.93 -20.09 -1.60
N ILE A 311 4.68 -18.80 -1.84
CA ILE A 311 4.53 -17.81 -0.79
C ILE A 311 3.23 -18.12 -0.03
N THR A 312 3.32 -18.51 1.23
CA THR A 312 2.18 -18.89 2.08
C THR A 312 1.76 -17.77 3.03
N HIS A 313 2.64 -16.81 3.29
CA HIS A 313 2.34 -15.69 4.16
C HIS A 313 3.11 -14.43 3.77
N VAL A 314 2.46 -13.28 3.96
CA VAL A 314 3.02 -11.96 3.69
C VAL A 314 2.60 -11.04 4.83
N VAL A 315 3.55 -10.36 5.44
CA VAL A 315 3.27 -9.25 6.37
C VAL A 315 4.16 -8.08 6.04
N THR A 316 3.57 -6.88 5.97
CA THR A 316 4.29 -5.63 5.72
C THR A 316 4.31 -4.82 7.01
N THR A 317 5.49 -4.32 7.37
CA THR A 317 5.73 -3.50 8.56
C THR A 317 6.40 -2.20 8.16
N GLN A 318 6.33 -1.20 9.04
CA GLN A 318 7.14 0.01 8.86
C GLN A 318 8.63 -0.36 8.87
N ALA A 319 9.46 0.30 8.07
CA ALA A 319 10.84 -0.16 7.83
C ALA A 319 11.74 -0.21 9.07
N HIS A 320 11.40 0.53 10.13
CA HIS A 320 12.14 0.58 11.39
C HIS A 320 11.77 -0.52 12.40
N GLU A 321 10.69 -1.27 12.16
CA GLU A 321 10.26 -2.36 13.04
C GLU A 321 11.34 -3.45 13.13
N GLN A 322 11.42 -4.14 14.26
CA GLN A 322 12.34 -5.27 14.43
C GLN A 322 11.73 -6.57 13.89
N ASP A 323 12.56 -7.53 13.47
CA ASP A 323 12.10 -8.81 12.90
C ASP A 323 11.58 -9.78 13.99
N ALA A 324 12.19 -9.76 15.18
CA ALA A 324 11.89 -10.69 16.29
C ALA A 324 10.39 -10.79 16.67
N PRO A 325 9.64 -9.70 16.92
CA PRO A 325 8.22 -9.81 17.27
C PRO A 325 7.36 -10.34 16.11
N ILE A 326 7.79 -10.13 14.87
CA ILE A 326 7.06 -10.53 13.67
C ILE A 326 7.09 -12.05 13.47
N GLY A 327 8.15 -12.73 13.93
CA GLY A 327 8.25 -14.18 13.83
C GLY A 327 7.06 -14.90 14.48
N LYS A 328 6.71 -14.51 15.71
CA LYS A 328 5.57 -15.09 16.44
C LYS A 328 4.25 -14.82 15.70
N GLN A 329 4.03 -13.58 15.28
CA GLN A 329 2.84 -13.19 14.52
C GLN A 329 2.68 -14.05 13.26
N ILE A 330 3.77 -14.28 12.51
CA ILE A 330 3.74 -15.12 11.31
C ILE A 330 3.34 -16.56 11.66
N GLN A 331 3.87 -17.15 12.73
CA GLN A 331 3.50 -18.50 13.15
C GLN A 331 2.03 -18.61 13.55
N GLU A 332 1.52 -17.67 14.34
CA GLU A 332 0.11 -17.62 14.74
C GLU A 332 -0.80 -17.54 13.52
N GLN A 333 -0.49 -16.67 12.56
CA GLN A 333 -1.27 -16.51 11.33
C GLN A 333 -1.18 -17.73 10.41
N LEU A 334 -0.02 -18.39 10.32
CA LEU A 334 0.12 -19.66 9.60
C LEU A 334 -0.72 -20.77 10.26
N TYR A 335 -0.76 -20.81 11.59
CA TYR A 335 -1.58 -21.75 12.34
C TYR A 335 -3.07 -21.53 12.11
N GLU A 336 -3.55 -20.29 12.19
CA GLU A 336 -4.94 -19.92 11.89
C GLU A 336 -5.38 -20.32 10.47
N LYS A 337 -4.44 -20.29 9.52
CA LYS A 337 -4.66 -20.72 8.13
C LYS A 337 -4.57 -22.24 7.91
N GLY A 338 -4.24 -23.01 8.95
CA GLY A 338 -3.98 -24.44 8.81
C GLY A 338 -2.74 -24.76 7.97
N LEU A 339 -1.78 -23.84 7.93
CA LEU A 339 -0.52 -23.92 7.15
C LEU A 339 0.71 -23.95 8.06
N SER A 340 0.56 -24.38 9.33
CA SER A 340 1.68 -24.54 10.24
C SER A 340 2.77 -25.45 9.63
N PRO A 341 4.04 -25.00 9.64
CA PRO A 341 5.14 -25.82 9.16
C PRO A 341 5.55 -26.87 10.21
N GLN A 342 6.20 -27.95 9.77
CA GLN A 342 6.94 -28.82 10.68
C GLN A 342 8.32 -28.24 11.01
N GLN A 343 8.95 -27.59 10.04
CA GLN A 343 10.24 -26.90 10.21
C GLN A 343 10.12 -25.46 9.71
N HIS A 344 10.49 -24.49 10.54
CA HIS A 344 10.41 -23.07 10.19
C HIS A 344 11.80 -22.42 10.22
N TRP A 345 12.39 -22.25 9.04
CA TRP A 345 13.70 -21.67 8.87
C TRP A 345 13.62 -20.14 8.83
N VAL A 346 14.30 -19.47 9.75
CA VAL A 346 14.32 -18.00 9.84
C VAL A 346 15.74 -17.50 10.05
N ASP A 347 16.04 -16.27 9.61
CA ASP A 347 17.30 -15.61 9.95
C ASP A 347 17.35 -15.29 11.46
N ALA A 348 18.56 -15.10 12.00
CA ALA A 348 18.79 -14.77 13.41
C ALA A 348 18.04 -13.50 13.87
N GLY A 349 17.67 -12.61 12.94
CA GLY A 349 16.84 -11.43 13.24
C GLY A 349 15.45 -11.75 13.79
N TYR A 350 14.90 -12.94 13.49
CA TYR A 350 13.60 -13.40 14.00
C TYR A 350 13.70 -14.14 15.34
N ASN A 351 14.91 -14.38 15.86
CA ASN A 351 15.15 -15.22 17.02
C ASN A 351 14.75 -14.54 18.34
N GLY A 352 13.45 -14.35 18.54
CA GLY A 352 12.85 -13.89 19.79
C GLY A 352 12.45 -15.06 20.69
N ALA A 353 12.55 -14.89 22.02
CA ALA A 353 12.15 -15.92 22.98
C ALA A 353 10.69 -16.36 22.79
N GLU A 354 9.80 -15.42 22.43
CA GLU A 354 8.38 -15.70 22.22
C GLU A 354 8.13 -16.58 20.98
N LEU A 355 8.95 -16.44 19.93
CA LEU A 355 8.89 -17.31 18.75
C LEU A 355 9.24 -18.75 19.12
N ILE A 356 10.30 -18.95 19.91
CA ILE A 356 10.74 -20.29 20.33
C ILE A 356 9.66 -20.98 21.19
N VAL A 357 9.02 -20.22 22.09
CA VAL A 357 7.93 -20.75 22.93
C VAL A 357 6.73 -21.14 22.06
N SER A 358 6.28 -20.24 21.18
CA SER A 358 5.18 -20.50 20.24
C SER A 358 5.46 -21.71 19.36
N ALA A 359 6.67 -21.80 18.79
CA ALA A 359 7.09 -22.93 17.95
C ALA A 359 6.97 -24.25 18.72
N ARG A 360 7.44 -24.29 19.98
CA ARG A 360 7.36 -25.49 20.82
C ARG A 360 5.92 -25.89 21.15
N GLU A 361 5.04 -24.92 21.44
CA GLU A 361 3.61 -25.18 21.71
C GLU A 361 2.89 -25.74 20.47
N GLN A 362 3.28 -25.30 19.29
CA GLN A 362 2.71 -25.74 18.01
C GLN A 362 3.43 -26.96 17.39
N GLY A 363 4.47 -27.48 18.04
CA GLY A 363 5.25 -28.62 17.53
C GLY A 363 6.12 -28.32 16.31
N VAL A 364 6.44 -27.04 16.09
CA VAL A 364 7.32 -26.54 15.01
C VAL A 364 8.77 -26.62 15.47
N VAL A 365 9.65 -27.11 14.60
CA VAL A 365 11.12 -27.18 14.79
C VAL A 365 11.84 -26.00 14.16
#